data_AF-X1CZZ8-F1
#
_entry.id   AF-X1CZZ8-F1
#
_cell.length_a   1.000
_cell.length_b   1.000
_cell.length_c   1.000
_cell.angle_alpha   90.00
_cell.angle_beta   90.00
_cell.angle_gamma   90.00
#
_symmetry.space_group_name_H-M   'P 1'
#
loop_
_entity.id
_entity.type
_entity.pdbx_description
1 polymer ?
#
loop_
_entity_poly.entity_id
_entity_poly.type
_entity_poly.pdbx_seq_one_letter_code
_entity_poly.pdbx_strand_id
1 'polypeptide(L)'
;VKYGRHVGINLLMTQQYPSMLEPQLRESIDYYFISRECKYSNRRRIYDFYGGIFPNFEFFEQVFMEMTTNYRFMVIDNRANTGRIEDTVFWYKANLHPPYNAKKFFTWKQLNY
;
A
#
# COMPACT_ATOMS: atom_id res chain seq x y z
N VAL A 1 -12.77 6.88 -1.21
CA VAL A 1 -13.78 7.98 -1.21
C VAL A 1 -14.23 8.18 -2.66
N LYS A 2 -15.48 7.85 -3.00
CA LYS A 2 -15.94 7.86 -4.41
C LYS A 2 -15.80 9.21 -5.12
N TYR A 3 -15.88 10.33 -4.39
CA TYR A 3 -15.77 11.68 -4.95
C TYR A 3 -14.47 12.41 -4.61
N GLY A 4 -13.48 11.73 -4.02
CA GLY A 4 -12.25 12.38 -3.51
C GLY A 4 -11.49 13.15 -4.59
N ARG A 5 -11.41 12.60 -5.81
CA ARG A 5 -10.77 13.26 -6.95
C ARG A 5 -11.47 14.54 -7.40
N HIS A 6 -12.80 14.55 -7.37
CA HIS A 6 -13.59 15.71 -7.77
C HIS A 6 -13.38 16.91 -6.84
N VAL A 7 -13.11 16.64 -5.57
CA VAL A 7 -12.84 17.68 -4.55
C VAL A 7 -11.34 17.91 -4.30
N GLY A 8 -10.46 17.23 -5.03
CA GLY A 8 -9.00 17.34 -4.88
C GLY A 8 -8.45 16.78 -3.56
N ILE A 9 -9.17 15.88 -2.88
CA ILE A 9 -8.76 15.29 -1.60
C ILE A 9 -8.14 13.91 -1.85
N ASN A 10 -6.89 13.74 -1.43
CA ASN A 10 -6.22 12.45 -1.37
C ASN A 10 -6.38 11.81 0.02
N LEU A 11 -6.80 10.55 0.06
CA LEU A 11 -6.94 9.79 1.28
C LEU A 11 -5.84 8.72 1.36
N LEU A 12 -5.01 8.80 2.40
CA LEU A 12 -4.06 7.76 2.76
C LEU A 12 -4.64 6.94 3.92
N MET A 13 -4.79 5.62 3.73
CA MET A 13 -5.22 4.70 4.78
C MET A 13 -4.12 3.67 5.05
N THR A 14 -3.82 3.45 6.32
CA THR A 14 -2.88 2.41 6.77
C THR A 14 -3.62 1.37 7.58
N GLN A 15 -3.47 0.10 7.24
CA GLN A 15 -4.14 -1.00 7.92
C GLN A 15 -3.14 -2.09 8.27
N GLN A 16 -3.38 -2.77 9.40
CA GLN A 16 -2.56 -3.91 9.84
C GLN A 16 -3.03 -5.24 9.22
N TYR A 17 -4.32 -5.35 8.89
CA TYR A 17 -4.92 -6.57 8.35
C TYR A 17 -5.65 -6.29 7.03
N PRO A 18 -5.46 -7.14 6.01
CA PRO A 18 -6.00 -6.90 4.67
C PRO A 18 -7.53 -7.01 4.59
N SER A 19 -8.16 -7.66 5.58
CA SER A 19 -9.59 -7.97 5.63
C SER A 19 -10.49 -6.84 6.15
N MET A 20 -9.92 -5.67 6.50
CA MET A 20 -10.69 -4.60 7.16
C MET A 20 -11.44 -3.67 6.22
N LEU A 21 -11.30 -3.84 4.90
CA LEU A 21 -12.04 -3.03 3.92
C LEU A 21 -13.16 -3.83 3.27
N GLU A 22 -14.34 -3.22 3.26
CA GLU A 22 -15.47 -3.69 2.48
C GLU A 22 -15.10 -3.73 0.97
N PRO A 23 -15.54 -4.76 0.21
CA PRO A 23 -15.17 -4.91 -1.21
C PRO A 23 -15.37 -3.65 -2.05
N GLN A 24 -16.49 -2.94 -1.86
CA GLN A 24 -16.81 -1.71 -2.60
C GLN A 24 -15.80 -0.58 -2.38
N LEU A 25 -15.21 -0.52 -1.18
CA LEU A 25 -14.18 0.48 -0.88
C LEU A 25 -12.86 0.10 -1.52
N ARG A 26 -12.53 -1.20 -1.58
CA ARG A 26 -11.30 -1.70 -2.22
C ARG A 26 -11.28 -1.39 -3.71
N GLU A 27 -12.37 -1.65 -4.43
CA GLU A 27 -12.46 -1.34 -5.86
C GLU A 27 -12.26 0.17 -6.16
N SER A 28 -12.50 1.04 -5.19
CA SER A 28 -12.29 2.48 -5.33
C SER A 28 -10.87 2.97 -5.01
N ILE A 29 -9.96 2.07 -4.63
CA ILE A 29 -8.58 2.41 -4.28
C ILE A 29 -7.71 2.43 -5.55
N ASP A 30 -6.93 3.49 -5.65
CA ASP A 30 -6.04 3.77 -6.77
C ASP A 30 -4.73 3.00 -6.68
N TYR A 31 -4.10 3.05 -5.52
CA TYR A 31 -2.78 2.48 -5.28
C TYR A 31 -2.78 1.67 -3.99
N TYR A 32 -2.27 0.46 -4.06
CA TYR A 32 -2.00 -0.36 -2.89
C TYR A 32 -0.52 -0.36 -2.59
N PHE A 33 -0.14 0.03 -1.37
CA PHE A 33 1.22 -0.09 -0.87
C PHE A 33 1.27 -1.26 0.11
N ILE A 34 1.98 -2.32 -0.27
CA ILE A 34 2.04 -3.56 0.50
C ILE A 34 3.48 -3.76 0.99
N SER A 35 3.66 -3.77 2.31
CA SER A 35 4.93 -4.09 2.95
C SER A 35 5.17 -5.59 3.00
N ARG A 36 6.40 -6.00 3.29
CA ARG A 36 6.76 -7.40 3.54
C ARG A 36 5.83 -8.03 4.60
N GLU A 37 5.35 -9.24 4.31
CA GLU A 37 4.55 -10.05 5.24
C GLU A 37 5.13 -11.47 5.34
N CYS A 38 5.38 -11.91 6.57
CA CYS A 38 6.03 -13.19 6.88
C CYS A 38 5.04 -14.34 7.03
N LYS A 39 3.79 -14.06 7.43
CA LYS A 39 2.79 -15.10 7.66
C LYS A 39 2.15 -15.57 6.36
N TYR A 40 2.27 -16.85 6.04
CA TYR A 40 1.70 -17.46 4.84
C TYR A 40 0.19 -17.20 4.69
N SER A 41 -0.58 -17.40 5.77
CA SER A 41 -2.03 -17.14 5.78
C SER A 41 -2.37 -15.68 5.44
N ASN A 42 -1.56 -14.72 5.91
CA ASN A 42 -1.76 -13.31 5.58
C ASN A 42 -1.39 -13.02 4.12
N ARG A 43 -0.29 -13.60 3.61
CA ARG A 43 0.07 -13.48 2.19
C ARG A 43 -1.04 -14.00 1.27
N ARG A 44 -1.67 -15.12 1.64
CA ARG A 44 -2.82 -15.65 0.90
C ARG A 44 -3.99 -14.67 0.86
N ARG A 45 -4.34 -14.09 2.01
CA ARG A 45 -5.39 -13.05 2.09
C ARG A 45 -5.05 -11.80 1.27
N ILE A 46 -3.78 -11.39 1.27
CA ILE A 46 -3.34 -10.26 0.43
C ILE A 46 -3.56 -10.58 -1.04
N TYR A 47 -3.18 -11.79 -1.48
CA TYR A 47 -3.43 -12.25 -2.85
C TYR A 47 -4.93 -12.28 -3.17
N ASP A 48 -5.75 -12.89 -2.31
CA ASP A 48 -7.19 -13.04 -2.54
C ASP A 48 -7.91 -11.68 -2.65
N PHE A 49 -7.41 -10.64 -1.97
CA PHE A 49 -8.04 -9.31 -1.97
C PHE A 49 -7.43 -8.29 -2.94
N TYR A 50 -6.12 -8.38 -3.20
CA TYR A 50 -5.37 -7.37 -3.95
C TYR A 50 -4.55 -7.94 -5.11
N GLY A 51 -4.29 -9.26 -5.12
CA GLY A 51 -3.42 -9.93 -6.07
C GLY A 51 -4.11 -10.45 -7.34
N GLY A 52 -5.33 -10.00 -7.64
CA GLY A 52 -6.12 -10.51 -8.78
C GLY A 52 -5.49 -10.32 -10.17
N ILE A 53 -4.43 -9.51 -10.28
CA ILE A 53 -3.66 -9.31 -11.52
C ILE A 53 -2.66 -10.44 -11.80
N PHE A 54 -2.29 -11.21 -10.78
CA PHE A 54 -1.35 -12.32 -10.91
C PHE A 54 -2.09 -13.61 -11.32
N PRO A 55 -1.48 -14.46 -12.15
CA PRO A 55 -2.13 -15.67 -12.66
C PRO A 55 -2.36 -16.75 -11.59
N ASN A 56 -1.49 -16.81 -10.57
CA ASN A 56 -1.59 -17.74 -9.46
C ASN A 56 -0.85 -17.20 -8.21
N PHE A 57 -1.08 -17.86 -7.08
CA PHE A 57 -0.53 -17.44 -5.79
C PHE A 57 0.99 -17.64 -5.72
N GLU A 58 1.51 -18.70 -6.32
CA GLU A 58 2.93 -19.04 -6.30
C GLU A 58 3.76 -17.97 -7.02
N PHE A 59 3.28 -17.50 -8.18
CA PHE A 59 3.90 -16.41 -8.93
C PHE A 59 3.82 -15.09 -8.15
N PHE A 60 2.68 -14.80 -7.53
CA PHE A 60 2.54 -13.66 -6.63
C PHE A 60 3.56 -13.74 -5.48
N GLU A 61 3.72 -14.89 -4.82
CA GLU A 61 4.62 -15.03 -3.68
C GLU A 61 6.08 -14.78 -4.07
N GLN A 62 6.51 -15.28 -5.24
CA GLN A 62 7.85 -15.03 -5.77
C GLN A 62 8.11 -13.53 -5.99
N VAL A 63 7.21 -12.87 -6.73
CA VAL A 63 7.32 -11.42 -7.03
C VAL A 63 7.24 -10.60 -5.75
N PHE A 64 6.27 -10.91 -4.88
CA PHE A 64 6.07 -10.22 -3.62
C PHE A 64 7.31 -10.27 -2.72
N MET A 65 7.95 -11.44 -2.63
CA MET A 65 9.13 -11.62 -1.80
C MET A 65 10.33 -10.82 -2.32
N GLU A 66 10.51 -10.73 -3.63
CA GLU A 66 11.56 -9.93 -4.25
C GLU A 66 11.30 -8.42 -4.09
N MET A 67 10.07 -7.98 -4.42
CA MET A 67 9.66 -6.58 -4.41
C MET A 67 9.65 -5.96 -3.01
N THR A 68 9.50 -6.76 -1.96
CA THR A 68 9.45 -6.29 -0.56
C THR A 68 10.78 -6.42 0.19
N THR A 69 11.88 -6.71 -0.50
CA THR A 69 13.23 -6.70 0.11
C THR A 69 13.74 -5.27 0.34
N ASN A 70 14.67 -5.09 1.29
CA ASN A 70 15.37 -3.81 1.53
C ASN A 70 14.47 -2.61 1.88
N TYR A 71 13.42 -2.84 2.69
CA TYR A 71 12.42 -1.84 3.10
C TYR A 71 11.64 -1.24 1.92
N ARG A 72 11.52 -2.01 0.83
CA ARG A 72 10.67 -1.66 -0.30
C ARG A 72 9.22 -2.10 -0.06
N PHE A 73 8.30 -1.34 -0.62
CA PHE A 73 6.89 -1.68 -0.75
C PHE A 73 6.65 -2.20 -2.16
N MET A 74 5.83 -3.22 -2.28
CA MET A 74 5.20 -3.54 -3.55
C MET A 74 4.02 -2.59 -3.74
N VAL A 75 3.96 -1.96 -4.91
CA VAL A 75 2.90 -1.05 -5.31
C VAL A 75 2.09 -1.69 -6.42
N ILE A 76 0.77 -1.70 -6.28
CA ILE A 76 -0.17 -2.08 -7.33
C ILE A 76 -0.94 -0.84 -7.74
N ASP A 77 -0.86 -0.45 -9.01
CA ASP A 77 -1.61 0.63 -9.62
C ASP A 77 -2.85 0.10 -10.35
N ASN A 78 -4.02 0.37 -9.77
CA ASN A 78 -5.31 0.03 -10.37
C ASN A 78 -5.78 1.04 -11.43
N ARG A 79 -5.09 2.16 -11.59
CA ARG A 79 -5.42 3.20 -12.57
C ARG A 79 -4.78 2.96 -13.93
N ALA A 80 -3.75 2.11 -13.98
CA ALA A 80 -3.08 1.77 -15.22
C ALA A 80 -4.08 1.12 -16.18
N ASN A 81 -4.28 1.72 -17.36
CA ASN A 81 -5.19 1.21 -18.40
C ASN A 81 -4.58 0.03 -19.20
N THR A 82 -3.59 -0.65 -18.64
CA THR A 82 -2.80 -1.70 -19.29
C THR A 82 -3.04 -3.03 -18.57
N GLY A 83 -3.35 -4.09 -19.30
CA GLY A 83 -3.50 -5.44 -18.73
C GLY A 83 -2.17 -6.14 -18.39
N ARG A 84 -1.04 -5.42 -18.45
CA ARG A 84 0.30 -5.96 -18.22
C ARG A 84 0.69 -5.78 -16.76
N ILE A 85 1.25 -6.83 -16.16
CA ILE A 85 1.69 -6.82 -14.76
C ILE A 85 2.85 -5.84 -14.57
N GLU A 86 3.74 -5.73 -15.56
CA GLU A 86 4.94 -4.91 -15.49
C GLU A 86 4.64 -3.40 -15.43
N ASP A 87 3.52 -2.97 -16.03
CA ASP A 87 3.10 -1.58 -16.07
C ASP A 87 2.31 -1.16 -14.81
N THR A 88 1.79 -2.14 -14.07
CA THR A 88 0.86 -1.95 -12.95
C THR A 88 1.49 -2.28 -11.60
N VAL A 89 2.50 -3.16 -11.58
CA VAL A 89 3.19 -3.60 -10.37
C VAL A 89 4.63 -3.14 -10.38
N PHE A 90 4.99 -2.33 -9.38
CA PHE A 90 6.36 -1.83 -9.22
C PHE A 90 6.74 -1.72 -7.75
N TRP A 91 8.03 -1.55 -7.46
CA TRP A 91 8.50 -1.34 -6.09
C TRP A 91 8.66 0.15 -5.78
N TYR A 92 8.39 0.53 -4.54
CA TYR A 92 8.63 1.88 -4.02
C TYR A 92 9.47 1.83 -2.75
N LYS A 93 10.46 2.71 -2.64
CA LYS A 93 11.27 2.90 -1.43
C LYS A 93 11.19 4.36 -1.01
N ALA A 94 10.72 4.60 0.21
CA ALA A 94 10.73 5.96 0.77
C ALA A 94 12.18 6.42 1.01
N ASN A 95 12.42 7.70 0.76
CA ASN A 95 13.70 8.33 1.10
C ASN A 95 13.84 8.45 2.62
N LEU A 96 15.07 8.27 3.11
CA LEU A 96 15.40 8.56 4.50
C LEU A 96 15.25 10.06 4.75
N HIS A 97 14.37 10.43 5.68
CA HIS A 97 14.27 11.80 6.14
C HIS A 97 15.35 12.08 7.20
N PRO A 98 15.84 13.33 7.32
CA PRO A 98 16.69 13.73 8.42
C PRO A 98 15.99 13.42 9.76
N PRO A 99 16.75 13.14 10.83
CA PRO A 99 16.18 12.77 12.12
C PRO A 99 15.10 13.78 12.54
N TYR A 100 13.87 13.28 12.69
CA TYR A 100 12.75 14.10 13.11
C TYR A 100 12.99 14.58 14.54
N ASN A 101 13.05 15.90 14.72
CA ASN A 101 13.31 16.49 16.02
C ASN A 101 12.02 16.51 16.85
N ALA A 102 11.71 15.39 17.49
CA ALA A 102 10.48 15.18 18.27
C ALA A 102 10.21 16.30 19.29
N LYS A 103 11.26 17.00 19.77
CA LYS A 103 11.14 18.18 20.64
C LYS A 103 10.24 19.27 20.05
N LYS A 104 10.31 19.55 18.75
CA LYS A 104 9.46 20.58 18.10
C LYS A 104 7.96 20.27 18.21
N PHE A 105 7.58 18.99 18.17
CA PHE A 105 6.19 18.57 18.28
C PHE A 105 5.63 18.78 19.70
N PHE A 106 6.42 18.44 20.73
CA PHE A 106 6.03 18.64 22.12
C PHE A 106 5.98 20.14 22.50
N THR A 107 6.92 20.95 21.99
CA THR A 107 6.92 22.41 22.22
C THR A 107 5.70 23.10 21.61
N TRP A 108 5.27 22.70 20.40
CA TRP A 108 4.04 23.25 19.81
C TRP A 108 2.78 22.90 20.63
N LYS A 109 2.72 21.67 21.18
CA LYS A 109 1.60 21.23 22.02
C LYS A 109 1.52 22.00 23.36
N GLN A 110 2.65 22.38 23.94
CA GLN A 110 2.72 23.15 25.19
C GLN A 110 2.42 24.64 25.03
N LEU A 111 2.49 25.18 23.81
CA LEU A 111 2.21 26.60 23.53
C LEU A 111 0.76 26.86 23.11
N ASN A 112 0.01 25.80 22.77
CA ASN A 112 -1.36 25.89 22.25
C ASN A 112 -2.40 25.18 23.13
N TYR A 113 -2.00 24.70 24.32
CA TYR A 113 -2.83 24.18 25.41
C TYR A 113 -2.18 24.57 26.74
#